data_AF-A0A4R0SNI0-F1
#
_entry.id   AF-A0A4R0SNI0-F1
#
_cell.length_a   1.000
_cell.length_b   1.000
_cell.length_c   1.000
_cell.angle_alpha   90.00
_cell.angle_beta   90.00
_cell.angle_gamma   90.00
#
_symmetry.space_group_name_H-M   'P 1'
#
loop_
_entity.id
_entity.type
_entity.pdbx_description
1 polymer ?
#
loop_
_entity_poly.entity_id
_entity_poly.type
_entity_poly.pdbx_seq_one_letter_code
_entity_poly.pdbx_strand_id
1 'polypeptide(L)'
;MKLLRSASSRLGRKFLDVRALHPERSLAEHYNPLAMAPELVKAHDALDREVDKAMGAARKLTSERQCQKLLFADYAKLTNN
;
A
#
# COMPACT_ATOMS: atom_id res chain seq x y z
N MET A 1 -17.39 4.32 -1.88
CA MET A 1 -16.25 5.21 -2.25
C MET A 1 -15.79 6.16 -1.14
N LYS A 2 -16.66 6.93 -0.46
CA LYS A 2 -16.26 7.87 0.62
C LYS A 2 -15.52 7.21 1.80
N LEU A 3 -15.93 6.00 2.20
CA LEU A 3 -15.31 5.24 3.31
C LEU A 3 -13.83 4.87 3.01
N LEU A 4 -13.53 4.41 1.79
CA LEU A 4 -12.18 4.02 1.36
C LEU A 4 -11.21 5.21 1.38
N ARG A 5 -11.63 6.40 0.89
CA ARG A 5 -10.77 7.60 0.94
C ARG A 5 -10.37 7.98 2.37
N SER A 6 -11.31 7.90 3.32
CA SER A 6 -11.00 8.20 4.73
C SER A 6 -10.05 7.17 5.35
N ALA A 7 -10.11 5.91 4.93
CA ALA A 7 -9.21 4.85 5.38
C ALA A 7 -7.79 5.07 4.87
N SER A 8 -7.62 5.43 3.59
CA SER A 8 -6.32 5.76 3.01
C SER A 8 -5.64 6.93 3.73
N SER A 9 -6.38 7.98 4.09
CA SER A 9 -5.81 9.12 4.85
C SER A 9 -5.33 8.72 6.25
N ARG A 10 -6.09 7.89 6.98
CA ARG A 10 -5.68 7.39 8.29
C ARG A 10 -4.43 6.51 8.21
N LEU A 11 -4.38 5.63 7.20
CA LEU A 11 -3.21 4.78 6.96
C LEU A 11 -2.00 5.61 6.56
N GLY A 12 -2.18 6.65 5.73
CA GLY A 12 -1.14 7.61 5.40
C GLY A 12 -0.54 8.28 6.64
N ARG A 13 -1.37 8.68 7.61
CA ARG A 13 -0.89 9.22 8.89
C ARG A 13 -0.07 8.20 9.68
N LYS A 14 -0.49 6.93 9.67
CA LYS A 14 0.23 5.85 10.36
C LYS A 14 1.67 5.68 9.84
N PHE A 15 1.95 5.93 8.57
CA PHE A 15 3.32 5.93 8.06
C PHE A 15 4.19 7.01 8.68
N LEU A 16 3.63 8.21 8.89
CA LEU A 16 4.34 9.30 9.55
C LEU A 16 4.62 8.95 11.01
N ASP A 17 3.63 8.42 11.71
CA ASP A 17 3.75 8.05 13.12
C ASP A 17 4.79 6.91 13.31
N VAL A 18 4.80 5.91 12.42
CA VAL A 18 5.79 4.82 12.46
C VAL A 18 7.20 5.33 12.14
N ARG A 19 7.36 6.20 11.14
CA ARG A 19 8.67 6.78 10.82
C ARG A 19 9.20 7.63 11.97
N ALA A 20 8.32 8.33 12.68
CA ALA A 20 8.66 9.15 13.84
C ALA A 20 9.17 8.35 15.05
N LEU A 21 9.02 7.01 15.06
CA LEU A 21 9.65 6.14 16.06
C LEU A 21 11.17 6.05 15.89
N HIS A 22 11.68 6.34 14.68
CA HIS A 22 13.11 6.34 14.35
C HIS A 22 13.48 7.64 13.62
N PRO A 23 13.45 8.79 14.31
CA PRO A 23 13.70 10.10 13.71
C PRO A 23 15.14 10.28 13.21
N GLU A 24 16.07 9.46 13.69
CA GLU A 24 17.48 9.44 13.29
C GLU A 24 17.70 8.84 11.89
N ARG A 25 16.75 8.04 11.40
CA ARG A 25 16.86 7.35 10.11
C ARG A 25 16.40 8.23 8.96
N SER A 26 17.19 8.29 7.90
CA SER A 26 16.77 8.76 6.59
C SER A 26 15.67 7.88 5.99
N LEU A 27 14.99 8.37 4.95
CA LEU A 27 14.04 7.54 4.21
C LEU A 27 14.70 6.31 3.60
N ALA A 28 15.94 6.40 3.11
CA ALA A 28 16.66 5.25 2.56
C ALA A 28 16.84 4.15 3.63
N GLU A 29 17.15 4.53 4.86
CA GLU A 29 17.31 3.58 5.98
C GLU A 29 15.97 2.98 6.43
N HIS A 30 14.90 3.79 6.47
CA HIS A 30 13.55 3.29 6.73
C HIS A 30 13.10 2.25 5.70
N TYR A 31 13.53 2.42 4.44
CA TYR A 31 13.11 1.61 3.30
C TYR A 31 14.12 0.56 2.83
N ASN A 32 15.18 0.32 3.58
CA ASN A 32 16.11 -0.78 3.31
C ASN A 32 15.36 -2.13 3.47
N PRO A 33 15.20 -2.95 2.42
CA PRO A 33 14.41 -4.19 2.49
C PRO A 33 14.93 -5.21 3.52
N LEU A 34 16.22 -5.16 3.85
CA LEU A 34 16.85 -6.05 4.83
C LEU A 34 16.77 -5.52 6.26
N ALA A 35 16.36 -4.27 6.46
CA ALA A 35 16.37 -3.59 7.76
C ALA A 35 15.12 -2.74 8.04
N MET A 36 14.07 -2.89 7.23
CA MET A 36 12.80 -2.19 7.42
C MET A 36 12.16 -2.60 8.74
N ALA A 37 11.76 -1.62 9.55
CA ALA A 37 11.15 -1.87 10.85
C ALA A 37 9.84 -2.68 10.69
N PRO A 38 9.56 -3.68 11.56
CA PRO A 38 8.35 -4.49 11.49
C PRO A 38 7.05 -3.67 11.51
N GLU A 39 7.04 -2.54 12.21
CA GLU A 39 5.93 -1.58 12.28
C GLU A 39 5.64 -0.97 10.91
N LEU A 40 6.69 -0.69 10.12
CA LEU A 40 6.58 -0.11 8.79
C LEU A 40 6.12 -1.15 7.78
N VAL A 41 6.60 -2.39 7.89
CA VAL A 41 6.10 -3.54 7.11
C VAL A 41 4.60 -3.75 7.38
N LYS A 42 4.17 -3.73 8.64
CA LYS A 42 2.75 -3.85 9.02
C LYS A 42 1.90 -2.67 8.48
N ALA A 43 2.47 -1.46 8.41
CA ALA A 43 1.79 -0.31 7.84
C ALA A 43 1.57 -0.48 6.32
N HIS A 44 2.58 -0.97 5.59
CA HIS A 44 2.47 -1.36 4.18
C HIS A 44 1.42 -2.44 3.98
N ASP A 45 1.47 -3.51 4.76
CA ASP A 45 0.50 -4.60 4.69
C ASP A 45 -0.95 -4.15 4.89
N ALA A 46 -1.19 -3.14 5.73
CA ALA A 46 -2.51 -2.58 5.95
C ALA A 46 -2.95 -1.69 4.78
N LEU A 47 -2.03 -0.89 4.22
CA LEU A 47 -2.29 -0.06 3.04
C LEU A 47 -2.61 -0.91 1.81
N ASP A 48 -1.81 -1.94 1.54
CA ASP A 48 -2.01 -2.84 0.39
C ASP A 48 -3.41 -3.45 0.40
N ARG A 49 -3.91 -3.90 1.56
CA ARG A 49 -5.26 -4.47 1.67
C ARG A 49 -6.35 -3.48 1.27
N GLU A 50 -6.23 -2.22 1.69
CA GLU A 50 -7.20 -1.19 1.35
C GLU A 50 -7.11 -0.78 -0.13
N VAL A 51 -5.89 -0.71 -0.68
CA VAL A 51 -5.66 -0.41 -2.11
C VAL A 51 -6.19 -1.55 -2.98
N ASP A 52 -5.84 -2.80 -2.69
CA ASP A 52 -6.33 -3.98 -3.41
C ASP A 52 -7.86 -4.01 -3.43
N LYS A 53 -8.50 -3.74 -2.29
CA LYS A 53 -9.95 -3.63 -2.18
C LYS A 53 -10.51 -2.47 -3.02
N ALA A 54 -9.85 -1.31 -3.03
CA ALA A 54 -10.25 -0.18 -3.87
C ALA A 54 -10.15 -0.49 -5.36
N MET A 55 -9.17 -1.31 -5.74
CA MET A 55 -8.95 -1.82 -7.11
C MET A 55 -9.84 -3.02 -7.45
N GLY A 56 -10.76 -3.42 -6.55
CA GLY A 56 -11.74 -4.48 -6.82
C GLY A 56 -11.24 -5.91 -6.57
N ALA A 57 -10.09 -6.10 -5.93
CA ALA A 57 -9.66 -7.42 -5.49
C ALA A 57 -10.51 -7.91 -4.31
N ALA A 58 -10.89 -9.19 -4.32
CA ALA A 58 -11.67 -9.80 -3.24
C ALA A 58 -10.85 -10.05 -1.96
N ARG A 59 -9.51 -10.09 -2.08
CA ARG A 59 -8.55 -10.33 -1.00
C ARG A 59 -7.21 -9.68 -1.35
N LYS A 60 -6.32 -9.56 -0.35
CA LYS A 60 -4.95 -9.08 -0.57
C LYS A 60 -4.28 -9.89 -1.67
N LEU A 61 -3.69 -9.21 -2.64
CA LEU A 61 -2.86 -9.81 -3.67
C LEU A 61 -1.51 -10.18 -3.05
N THR A 62 -1.01 -11.38 -3.35
CA THR A 62 0.20 -11.92 -2.73
C THR A 62 1.34 -12.14 -3.71
N SER A 63 1.15 -11.77 -4.98
CA SER A 63 2.19 -11.86 -6.00
C SER A 63 2.08 -10.74 -7.02
N GLU A 64 3.22 -10.37 -7.60
CA GLU A 64 3.30 -9.39 -8.67
C GLU A 64 2.41 -9.77 -9.87
N ARG A 65 2.37 -11.05 -10.23
CA ARG A 65 1.53 -11.56 -11.34
C ARG A 65 0.04 -11.32 -11.11
N GLN A 66 -0.44 -11.47 -9.87
CA GLN A 66 -1.85 -11.19 -9.55
C GLN A 66 -2.15 -9.70 -9.68
N CYS A 67 -1.24 -8.85 -9.16
CA CYS A 67 -1.32 -7.40 -9.28
C CYS A 67 -1.37 -6.96 -10.74
N GLN A 68 -0.39 -7.40 -11.55
CA GLN A 68 -0.34 -7.09 -12.98
C GLN A 68 -1.61 -7.51 -13.71
N LYS A 69 -2.12 -8.73 -13.48
CA LYS A 69 -3.35 -9.20 -14.15
C LYS A 69 -4.53 -8.27 -13.90
N LEU A 70 -4.69 -7.79 -12.68
CA LEU A 70 -5.76 -6.85 -12.33
C LEU A 70 -5.52 -5.48 -12.99
N LEU A 71 -4.32 -4.92 -12.83
CA LEU A 71 -3.99 -3.60 -13.34
C LEU A 71 -4.11 -3.50 -14.86
N PHE A 72 -3.63 -4.51 -15.61
CA PHE A 72 -3.75 -4.52 -17.07
C PHE A 72 -5.19 -4.67 -17.53
N ALA A 73 -6.02 -5.45 -16.83
CA ALA A 73 -7.43 -5.58 -17.15
C ALA A 73 -8.19 -4.26 -16.95
N ASP A 74 -7.88 -3.52 -15.88
CA ASP A 74 -8.47 -2.21 -15.63
C ASP A 74 -7.95 -1.14 -16.59
N TYR A 75 -6.65 -1.17 -16.90
CA TYR A 75 -6.07 -0.29 -17.91
C TYR A 75 -6.74 -0.46 -19.27
N ALA A 76 -6.92 -1.70 -19.75
CA ALA A 76 -7.58 -1.96 -21.02
C ALA A 76 -9.01 -1.41 -21.07
N LYS A 77 -9.76 -1.46 -19.97
CA LYS A 77 -11.11 -0.84 -19.89
C LYS A 77 -11.06 0.68 -19.98
N LEU A 78 -10.00 1.31 -19.46
CA LEU A 78 -9.83 2.76 -19.51
C LEU A 78 -9.39 3.25 -20.90
N THR A 79 -8.65 2.44 -21.66
CA THR A 79 -8.06 2.85 -22.94
C THR A 79 -8.77 2.33 -24.18
N ASN A 80 -9.64 1.32 -24.08
CA ASN A 80 -10.43 0.81 -25.21
C ASN A 80 -11.82 1.45 -25.30
N ASN A 81 -12.01 2.62 -24.68
CA ASN A 81 -13.18 3.48 -24.87
C ASN A 81 -12.95 4.47 -26.01
#